data_AF-A0A093CA31-F1
#
_entry.id   AF-A0A093CA31-F1
#
_cell.length_a   1.000
_cell.length_b   1.000
_cell.length_c   1.000
_cell.angle_alpha   90.00
_cell.angle_beta   90.00
_cell.angle_gamma   90.00
#
_symmetry.space_group_name_H-M   'P 1'
#
loop_
_entity.id
_entity.type
_entity.pdbx_description
1 polymer ?
#
loop_
_entity_poly.entity_id
_entity_poly.type
_entity_poly.pdbx_seq_one_letter_code
_entity_poly.pdbx_strand_id
1 'polypeptide(L)'
;TKEALFTILQDLRPEDHFNIIGFSNRIKVWQQDRLVPVTPNNIRDAKKYIHNMSPTGGTNINGALQTGAKLLNDYIAQNDIDARSVSLIIFLTDGRPTVGETQSSKILSNTKDAIRDKFCLFTIGIGNDVDHKLLERMALENCGMTRHFQEDEDAASHLKGFYDEIGTPLLSDIRVDYPEDNVEQVTQNFFPNYFNGSEIIIAGKLINHTSDSLHVEVTASNSKKYILLKTDVAIDLPSRAWSYLTIKELLNSRLKSDDDRERDYLMEKAKSMALTYNFVTPFTVLKMREAGLHSEPPQEEYISPSTDGIGEKLQSLQGHKAPPGIRRQQDKQRIKISKTSADGDPHFVIDFPSSKFSVCFNIDGEPGDILRLVSDHKESGVTVNGQLIGAPAPPNGHKKHRTYFSTITILSNKPERSYLEITPKRIILDDGERLLLSCDRSAVVRSRSLEVSISANSNITVTIRDTISFVILIHHYKKPAPYQRNHLGFYISNSKGLSSDSHGLLGQFLNHEVKLLQESLNTSHQQVGQNQTEALKPNPTNTLKVKGRLVPVVWKQRRIYNGQQEVDCWFAKNNADKLIDGSYKDYLASHPFDTGTSFGTINSL
;
A
#
# COMPACT_ATOMS: atom_id res chain seq x y z
N THR A 1 28.70 -22.50 15.57
CA THR A 1 27.50 -23.02 14.86
C THR A 1 26.36 -23.48 15.75
N LYS A 2 26.51 -24.52 16.61
CA LYS A 2 25.39 -25.06 17.43
C LYS A 2 24.71 -24.00 18.30
N GLU A 3 25.52 -23.16 18.95
CA GLU A 3 25.05 -22.05 19.78
C GLU A 3 24.21 -21.04 18.98
N ALA A 4 24.69 -20.61 17.81
CA ALA A 4 23.95 -19.72 16.92
C ALA A 4 22.58 -20.29 16.54
N LEU A 5 22.52 -21.58 16.20
CA LEU A 5 21.25 -22.25 15.88
C LEU A 5 20.30 -22.28 17.08
N PHE A 6 20.80 -22.38 18.31
CA PHE A 6 19.96 -22.30 19.51
C PHE A 6 19.34 -20.92 19.69
N THR A 7 20.07 -19.86 19.34
CA THR A 7 19.59 -18.47 19.36
C THR A 7 18.57 -18.24 18.25
N ILE A 8 18.87 -18.66 17.01
CA ILE A 8 17.93 -18.56 15.88
C ILE A 8 16.61 -19.25 16.20
N LEU A 9 16.64 -20.44 16.81
CA LEU A 9 15.43 -21.15 17.22
C LEU A 9 14.59 -20.40 18.27
N GLN A 10 15.17 -19.49 19.05
CA GLN A 10 14.43 -18.64 20.00
C GLN A 10 13.77 -17.46 19.32
N ASP A 11 14.35 -16.98 18.22
CA ASP A 11 13.87 -15.81 17.48
C ASP A 11 12.81 -16.18 16.41
N LEU A 12 12.58 -17.48 16.17
CA LEU A 12 11.48 -17.96 15.33
C LEU A 12 10.12 -17.58 15.95
N ARG A 13 9.19 -17.11 15.11
CA ARG A 13 7.86 -16.67 15.54
C ARG A 13 6.89 -17.85 15.59
N PRO A 14 5.83 -17.80 16.42
CA PRO A 14 4.87 -18.90 16.55
C PRO A 14 4.20 -19.35 15.22
N GLU A 15 4.07 -18.43 14.26
CA GLU A 15 3.48 -18.67 12.94
C GLU A 15 4.46 -19.37 11.97
N ASP A 16 5.76 -19.33 12.26
CA ASP A 16 6.80 -19.86 11.39
C ASP A 16 6.81 -21.41 11.44
N HIS A 17 7.29 -22.01 10.36
CA HIS A 17 7.47 -23.46 10.24
C HIS A 17 8.92 -23.75 9.82
N PHE A 18 9.54 -24.76 10.43
CA PHE A 18 10.97 -25.01 10.22
C PHE A 18 11.33 -26.51 10.27
N ASN A 19 12.54 -26.82 9.79
CA ASN A 19 13.19 -28.12 9.92
C ASN A 19 14.71 -27.91 9.86
N ILE A 20 15.49 -28.90 10.29
CA ILE A 20 16.94 -28.83 10.38
C ILE A 20 17.53 -30.05 9.68
N ILE A 21 18.43 -29.79 8.73
CA ILE A 21 19.12 -30.81 7.95
C ILE A 21 20.61 -30.77 8.30
N GLY A 22 21.10 -31.86 8.88
CA GLY A 22 22.54 -32.09 9.00
C GLY A 22 23.04 -32.85 7.79
N PHE A 23 24.16 -32.44 7.20
CA PHE A 23 24.73 -33.12 6.05
C PHE A 23 26.22 -33.40 6.25
N SER A 24 26.66 -34.50 5.67
CA SER A 24 28.05 -34.93 5.64
C SER A 24 28.23 -35.97 4.53
N ASN A 25 28.78 -37.17 4.81
CA ASN A 25 28.65 -38.31 3.90
C ASN A 25 27.20 -38.81 3.79
N ARG A 26 26.38 -38.54 4.81
CA ARG A 26 24.95 -38.84 4.87
C ARG A 26 24.16 -37.58 5.15
N ILE A 27 22.93 -37.54 4.67
CA ILE A 27 21.97 -36.46 4.95
C ILE A 27 21.03 -36.96 6.04
N LYS A 28 20.91 -36.18 7.11
CA LYS A 28 20.05 -36.46 8.27
C LYS A 28 19.05 -35.31 8.41
N VAL A 29 17.78 -35.61 8.18
CA VAL A 29 16.67 -34.67 8.37
C VAL A 29 16.06 -34.92 9.74
N TRP A 30 15.85 -33.87 10.53
CA TRP A 30 15.27 -33.97 11.87
C TRP A 30 13.84 -34.51 11.83
N GLN A 31 12.96 -33.82 11.10
CA GLN A 31 11.56 -34.22 10.90
C GLN A 31 11.40 -34.70 9.46
N GLN A 32 11.29 -36.01 9.25
CA GLN A 32 11.19 -36.57 7.90
C GLN A 32 9.93 -36.07 7.20
N ASP A 33 10.08 -35.69 5.93
CA ASP A 33 9.00 -35.32 4.99
C ASP A 33 8.04 -34.19 5.44
N ARG A 34 8.42 -33.36 6.42
CA ARG A 34 7.58 -32.24 6.87
C ARG A 34 8.37 -31.07 7.46
N LEU A 35 7.77 -29.88 7.41
CA LEU A 35 8.13 -28.76 8.29
C LEU A 35 7.23 -28.81 9.53
N VAL A 36 7.75 -28.38 10.68
CA VAL A 36 6.99 -28.36 11.94
C VAL A 36 6.75 -26.93 12.43
N PRO A 37 5.61 -26.64 13.06
CA PRO A 37 5.33 -25.32 13.61
C PRO A 37 6.23 -25.00 14.81
N VAL A 38 6.45 -23.72 15.06
CA VAL A 38 7.19 -23.24 16.22
C VAL A 38 6.35 -23.41 17.49
N THR A 39 6.64 -24.46 18.25
CA THR A 39 6.04 -24.74 19.56
C THR A 39 7.13 -24.97 20.61
N PRO A 40 6.87 -24.70 21.91
CA PRO A 40 7.87 -24.95 22.95
C PRO A 40 8.45 -26.38 22.94
N ASN A 41 7.62 -27.38 22.63
CA ASN A 41 8.05 -28.77 22.49
C ASN A 41 8.95 -28.97 21.27
N ASN A 42 8.55 -28.47 20.09
CA ASN A 42 9.34 -28.58 18.86
C ASN A 42 10.68 -27.86 18.98
N ILE A 43 10.72 -26.66 19.59
CA ILE A 43 11.97 -25.93 19.85
C ILE A 43 12.87 -26.72 20.80
N ARG A 44 12.35 -27.25 21.90
CA ARG A 44 13.13 -28.10 22.83
C ARG A 44 13.72 -29.31 22.11
N ASP A 45 12.92 -30.00 21.30
CA ASP A 45 13.33 -31.23 20.64
C ASP A 45 14.29 -30.97 19.46
N ALA A 46 14.15 -29.82 18.78
CA ALA A 46 15.12 -29.31 17.81
C ALA A 46 16.48 -29.01 18.46
N LYS A 47 16.47 -28.36 19.64
CA LYS A 47 17.71 -28.11 20.41
C LYS A 47 18.41 -29.41 20.79
N LYS A 48 17.67 -30.43 21.22
CA LYS A 48 18.24 -31.78 21.47
C LYS A 48 18.83 -32.39 20.21
N TYR A 49 18.15 -32.28 19.08
CA TYR A 49 18.65 -32.77 17.79
C TYR A 49 19.97 -32.11 17.40
N ILE A 50 20.06 -30.77 17.44
CA ILE A 50 21.29 -30.01 17.17
C ILE A 50 22.40 -30.38 18.15
N HIS A 51 22.10 -30.50 19.45
CA HIS A 51 23.08 -30.86 20.47
C HIS A 51 23.75 -32.21 20.16
N ASN A 52 22.96 -33.19 19.74
CA ASN A 52 23.41 -34.55 19.40
C ASN A 52 24.05 -34.68 18.01
N MET A 53 24.06 -33.62 17.19
CA MET A 53 24.80 -33.63 15.93
C MET A 53 26.29 -33.81 16.19
N SER A 54 26.93 -34.66 15.41
CA SER A 54 28.38 -34.86 15.43
C SER A 54 28.91 -34.80 14.00
N PRO A 55 30.06 -34.17 13.77
CA PRO A 55 30.69 -34.16 12.44
C PRO A 55 31.10 -35.59 12.06
N THR A 56 30.81 -36.01 10.83
CA THR A 56 31.13 -37.38 10.36
C THR A 56 31.47 -37.44 8.88
N GLY A 57 32.69 -37.86 8.51
CA GLY A 57 33.02 -38.15 7.10
C GLY A 57 33.13 -36.92 6.21
N GLY A 58 32.72 -37.03 4.94
CA GLY A 58 32.85 -35.97 3.93
C GLY A 58 31.66 -35.00 3.85
N THR A 59 31.50 -34.34 2.70
CA THR A 59 30.63 -33.16 2.54
C THR A 59 29.76 -33.31 1.27
N ASN A 60 28.49 -33.66 1.44
CA ASN A 60 27.52 -33.82 0.34
C ASN A 60 26.60 -32.60 0.21
N ILE A 61 27.13 -31.52 -0.39
CA ILE A 61 26.41 -30.25 -0.60
C ILE A 61 25.19 -30.43 -1.50
N ASN A 62 25.37 -31.08 -2.66
CA ASN A 62 24.30 -31.27 -3.63
C ASN A 62 23.10 -31.98 -3.02
N GLY A 63 23.32 -33.12 -2.37
CA GLY A 63 22.23 -33.90 -1.79
C GLY A 63 21.52 -33.14 -0.66
N ALA A 64 22.24 -32.36 0.15
CA ALA A 64 21.64 -31.54 1.19
C ALA A 64 20.67 -30.49 0.61
N LEU A 65 21.10 -29.77 -0.43
CA LEU A 65 20.29 -28.76 -1.11
C LEU A 65 19.07 -29.37 -1.80
N GLN A 66 19.24 -30.49 -2.50
CA GLN A 66 18.11 -31.22 -3.11
C GLN A 66 17.09 -31.65 -2.05
N THR A 67 17.55 -32.13 -0.90
CA THR A 67 16.68 -32.57 0.20
C THR A 67 15.92 -31.38 0.81
N GLY A 68 16.61 -30.28 1.09
CA GLY A 68 15.98 -29.07 1.63
C GLY A 68 14.98 -28.45 0.67
N ALA A 69 15.33 -28.36 -0.61
CA ALA A 69 14.45 -27.83 -1.65
C ALA A 69 13.22 -28.73 -1.85
N LYS A 70 13.37 -30.06 -1.79
CA LYS A 70 12.23 -30.98 -1.84
C LYS A 70 11.26 -30.75 -0.68
N LEU A 71 11.76 -30.67 0.56
CA LEU A 71 10.91 -30.45 1.74
C LEU A 71 10.09 -29.16 1.64
N LEU A 72 10.71 -28.07 1.20
CA LEU A 72 10.01 -26.80 1.01
C LEU A 72 9.00 -26.87 -0.13
N ASN A 73 9.37 -27.44 -1.28
CA ASN A 73 8.45 -27.62 -2.40
C ASN A 73 7.21 -28.45 -2.01
N ASP A 74 7.41 -29.57 -1.32
CA ASP A 74 6.32 -30.45 -0.87
C ASP A 74 5.41 -29.71 0.12
N TYR A 75 5.98 -28.94 1.04
CA TYR A 75 5.23 -28.12 1.99
C TYR A 75 4.37 -27.06 1.29
N ILE A 76 4.95 -26.33 0.33
CA ILE A 76 4.26 -25.33 -0.49
C ILE A 76 3.12 -25.95 -1.29
N ALA A 77 3.33 -27.12 -1.89
CA ALA A 77 2.32 -27.78 -2.71
C ALA A 77 1.14 -28.33 -1.88
N GLN A 78 1.39 -28.81 -0.65
CA GLN A 78 0.37 -29.50 0.15
C GLN A 78 -0.52 -28.59 0.99
N ASN A 79 -0.01 -27.43 1.44
CA ASN A 79 -0.70 -26.63 2.47
C ASN A 79 -1.48 -25.42 1.91
N ASP A 80 -1.73 -25.37 0.59
CA ASP A 80 -2.29 -24.18 -0.11
C ASP A 80 -1.69 -22.89 0.46
N ILE A 81 -0.35 -22.91 0.59
CA ILE A 81 0.37 -21.84 1.25
C ILE A 81 0.05 -20.59 0.47
N ASP A 82 -0.48 -19.61 1.17
CA ASP A 82 -0.76 -18.30 0.61
C ASP A 82 0.46 -17.89 -0.22
N ALA A 83 0.27 -17.59 -1.50
CA ALA A 83 1.34 -17.25 -2.44
C ALA A 83 2.24 -16.09 -1.95
N ARG A 84 1.84 -15.46 -0.85
CA ARG A 84 2.45 -14.32 -0.18
C ARG A 84 3.28 -14.71 1.06
N SER A 85 3.40 -15.99 1.39
CA SER A 85 4.31 -16.49 2.42
C SER A 85 5.74 -16.56 1.90
N VAL A 86 6.71 -16.14 2.72
CA VAL A 86 8.13 -16.18 2.33
C VAL A 86 8.76 -17.48 2.80
N SER A 87 9.36 -18.20 1.86
CA SER A 87 10.11 -19.43 2.11
C SER A 87 11.60 -19.19 1.84
N LEU A 88 12.46 -19.79 2.66
CA LEU A 88 13.91 -19.57 2.58
C LEU A 88 14.71 -20.80 3.04
N ILE A 89 15.87 -21.00 2.43
CA ILE A 89 16.90 -21.96 2.87
C ILE A 89 18.12 -21.16 3.35
N ILE A 90 18.62 -21.49 4.54
CA ILE A 90 19.92 -21.01 5.04
C ILE A 90 20.89 -22.20 5.00
N PHE A 91 21.89 -22.11 4.14
CA PHE A 91 22.89 -23.15 3.92
C PHE A 91 24.25 -22.73 4.51
N LEU A 92 24.84 -23.59 5.32
CA LEU A 92 26.10 -23.32 6.02
C LEU A 92 27.11 -24.43 5.74
N THR A 93 28.33 -24.07 5.36
CA THR A 93 29.45 -25.02 5.16
C THR A 93 30.79 -24.39 5.54
N ASP A 94 31.73 -25.22 5.97
CA ASP A 94 33.13 -24.89 6.23
C ASP A 94 34.08 -25.50 5.18
N GLY A 95 33.55 -26.30 4.26
CA GLY A 95 34.37 -26.99 3.25
C GLY A 95 33.73 -27.13 1.88
N ARG A 96 34.54 -27.68 0.97
CA ARG A 96 34.19 -28.05 -0.41
C ARG A 96 33.35 -29.34 -0.48
N PRO A 97 32.58 -29.55 -1.57
CA PRO A 97 31.89 -30.81 -1.78
C PRO A 97 32.89 -31.96 -2.01
N THR A 98 32.75 -33.06 -1.28
CA THR A 98 33.64 -34.24 -1.35
C THR A 98 32.90 -35.57 -1.50
N VAL A 99 31.57 -35.57 -1.34
CA VAL A 99 30.73 -36.77 -1.42
C VAL A 99 29.51 -36.47 -2.30
N GLY A 100 29.10 -37.45 -3.12
CA GLY A 100 27.99 -37.27 -4.05
C GLY A 100 28.45 -36.52 -5.30
N GLU A 101 27.66 -35.53 -5.74
CA GLU A 101 28.06 -34.64 -6.82
C GLU A 101 29.04 -33.58 -6.31
N THR A 102 30.21 -33.50 -6.94
CA THR A 102 31.31 -32.61 -6.56
C THR A 102 31.63 -31.56 -7.63
N GLN A 103 31.06 -31.66 -8.83
CA GLN A 103 31.28 -30.70 -9.90
C GLN A 103 30.43 -29.44 -9.67
N SER A 104 31.07 -28.30 -9.42
CA SER A 104 30.40 -27.03 -9.08
C SER A 104 29.30 -26.64 -10.09
N SER A 105 29.54 -26.78 -11.40
CA SER A 105 28.54 -26.47 -12.44
C SER A 105 27.28 -27.34 -12.33
N LYS A 106 27.44 -28.64 -12.02
CA LYS A 106 26.31 -29.55 -11.86
C LYS A 106 25.54 -29.27 -10.58
N ILE A 107 26.23 -28.94 -9.49
CA ILE A 107 25.60 -28.53 -8.23
C ILE A 107 24.76 -27.27 -8.44
N LEU A 108 25.26 -26.27 -9.16
CA LEU A 108 24.53 -25.04 -9.48
C LEU A 108 23.26 -25.33 -10.27
N SER A 109 23.38 -26.07 -11.39
CA SER A 109 22.22 -26.47 -12.21
C SER A 109 21.19 -27.26 -11.40
N ASN A 110 21.61 -28.30 -10.68
CA ASN A 110 20.70 -29.09 -9.86
C ASN A 110 19.98 -28.23 -8.81
N THR A 111 20.69 -27.30 -8.17
CA THR A 111 20.13 -26.42 -7.13
C THR A 111 19.07 -25.50 -7.72
N LYS A 112 19.38 -24.84 -8.84
CA LYS A 112 18.44 -24.00 -9.58
C LYS A 112 17.19 -24.77 -10.00
N ASP A 113 17.37 -25.98 -10.54
CA ASP A 113 16.26 -26.85 -10.98
C ASP A 113 15.38 -27.35 -9.84
N ALA A 114 15.93 -27.47 -8.64
CA ALA A 114 15.18 -27.88 -7.45
C ALA A 114 14.41 -26.71 -6.81
N ILE A 115 14.96 -25.50 -6.84
CA ILE A 115 14.33 -24.31 -6.24
C ILE A 115 13.26 -23.70 -7.17
N ARG A 116 13.54 -23.61 -8.48
CA ARG A 116 12.62 -23.09 -9.51
C ARG A 116 12.04 -21.70 -9.20
N ASP A 117 12.88 -20.80 -8.69
CA ASP A 117 12.52 -19.42 -8.31
C ASP A 117 11.38 -19.31 -7.27
N LYS A 118 11.06 -20.38 -6.53
CA LYS A 118 9.96 -20.39 -5.55
C LYS A 118 10.34 -19.86 -4.17
N PHE A 119 11.63 -19.89 -3.83
CA PHE A 119 12.14 -19.47 -2.53
C PHE A 119 13.62 -19.11 -2.63
N CYS A 120 14.13 -18.30 -1.68
CA CYS A 120 15.51 -17.85 -1.73
C CYS A 120 16.46 -18.79 -0.98
N LEU A 121 17.69 -18.90 -1.51
CA LEU A 121 18.79 -19.63 -0.89
C LEU A 121 19.88 -18.68 -0.45
N PHE A 122 20.12 -18.64 0.85
CA PHE A 122 21.20 -17.90 1.47
C PHE A 122 22.33 -18.85 1.83
N THR A 123 23.56 -18.48 1.52
CA THR A 123 24.73 -19.33 1.79
C THR A 123 25.70 -18.65 2.76
N ILE A 124 26.31 -19.44 3.62
CA ILE A 124 27.27 -18.98 4.61
C ILE A 124 28.48 -19.90 4.53
N GLY A 125 29.65 -19.32 4.26
CA GLY A 125 30.93 -20.01 4.29
C GLY A 125 31.71 -19.63 5.55
N ILE A 126 32.21 -20.62 6.29
CA ILE A 126 33.11 -20.40 7.43
C ILE A 126 34.51 -20.86 7.03
N GLY A 127 35.52 -20.04 7.30
CA GLY A 127 36.91 -20.39 7.04
C GLY A 127 37.28 -20.35 5.56
N ASN A 128 38.54 -20.67 5.26
CA ASN A 128 39.11 -20.48 3.92
C ASN A 128 39.00 -21.72 3.02
N ASP A 129 38.55 -22.84 3.56
CA ASP A 129 38.48 -24.13 2.85
C ASP A 129 37.19 -24.31 2.03
N VAL A 130 36.32 -23.29 1.99
CA VAL A 130 35.10 -23.27 1.19
C VAL A 130 35.36 -22.94 -0.29
N ASP A 131 34.47 -23.37 -1.18
CA ASP A 131 34.40 -22.85 -2.54
C ASP A 131 33.53 -21.59 -2.56
N HIS A 132 34.15 -20.43 -2.32
CA HIS A 132 33.47 -19.14 -2.29
C HIS A 132 32.67 -18.86 -3.57
N LYS A 133 33.24 -19.19 -4.73
CA LYS A 133 32.63 -18.93 -6.03
C LYS A 133 31.37 -19.78 -6.20
N LEU A 134 31.41 -21.04 -5.79
CA LEU A 134 30.23 -21.92 -5.78
C LEU A 134 29.14 -21.36 -4.87
N LEU A 135 29.46 -20.98 -3.62
CA LEU A 135 28.47 -20.48 -2.66
C LEU A 135 27.84 -19.16 -3.11
N GLU A 136 28.64 -18.24 -3.64
CA GLU A 136 28.20 -16.93 -4.14
C GLU A 136 27.28 -17.07 -5.34
N ARG A 137 27.68 -17.87 -6.35
CA ARG A 137 26.83 -18.16 -7.50
C ARG A 137 25.52 -18.81 -7.10
N MET A 138 25.58 -19.80 -6.21
CA MET A 138 24.43 -20.55 -5.78
C MET A 138 23.38 -19.68 -5.08
N ALA A 139 23.80 -18.75 -4.22
CA ALA A 139 22.88 -17.80 -3.59
C ALA A 139 22.32 -16.78 -4.60
N LEU A 140 23.21 -16.19 -5.42
CA LEU A 140 22.85 -15.17 -6.41
C LEU A 140 21.87 -15.68 -7.49
N GLU A 141 22.01 -16.94 -7.92
CA GLU A 141 21.13 -17.58 -8.89
C GLU A 141 19.76 -17.94 -8.30
N ASN A 142 19.60 -17.89 -6.97
CA ASN A 142 18.38 -18.27 -6.24
C ASN A 142 17.95 -17.17 -5.25
N CYS A 143 17.96 -15.91 -5.71
CA CYS A 143 17.51 -14.68 -5.02
C CYS A 143 18.07 -14.37 -3.63
N GLY A 144 19.07 -15.11 -3.15
CA GLY A 144 19.72 -14.86 -1.87
C GLY A 144 21.06 -14.17 -2.02
N MET A 145 21.79 -14.15 -0.90
CA MET A 145 23.16 -13.62 -0.81
C MET A 145 24.06 -14.55 -0.01
N THR A 146 25.36 -14.32 -0.13
CA THR A 146 26.39 -15.06 0.61
C THR A 146 26.99 -14.21 1.72
N ARG A 147 27.34 -14.86 2.84
CA ARG A 147 28.25 -14.32 3.85
C ARG A 147 29.46 -15.23 4.00
N HIS A 148 30.60 -14.62 4.27
CA HIS A 148 31.83 -15.32 4.61
C HIS A 148 32.33 -14.84 5.96
N PHE A 149 32.70 -15.78 6.82
CA PHE A 149 33.21 -15.51 8.17
C PHE A 149 34.56 -16.20 8.35
N GLN A 150 35.49 -15.54 9.03
CA GLN A 150 36.75 -16.18 9.42
C GLN A 150 36.54 -17.10 10.64
N GLU A 151 37.41 -18.09 10.82
CA GLU A 151 37.26 -19.11 11.88
C GLU A 151 37.53 -18.58 13.29
N ASP A 152 38.34 -17.53 13.39
CA ASP A 152 38.75 -16.85 14.62
C ASP A 152 37.76 -15.77 15.09
N GLU A 153 36.77 -15.45 14.26
CA GLU A 153 35.68 -14.56 14.61
C GLU A 153 34.61 -15.26 15.47
N ASP A 154 33.80 -14.49 16.20
CA ASP A 154 32.63 -15.02 16.89
C ASP A 154 31.54 -15.40 15.88
N ALA A 155 31.68 -16.61 15.32
CA ALA A 155 30.77 -17.19 14.35
C ALA A 155 29.34 -17.27 14.88
N ALA A 156 29.12 -17.31 16.20
CA ALA A 156 27.77 -17.31 16.75
C ALA A 156 27.10 -15.95 16.60
N SER A 157 27.81 -14.87 16.95
CA SER A 157 27.33 -13.50 16.77
C SER A 157 27.11 -13.17 15.29
N HIS A 158 28.01 -13.59 14.40
CA HIS A 158 27.88 -13.34 12.96
C HIS A 158 26.69 -14.07 12.32
N LEU A 159 26.46 -15.34 12.68
CA LEU A 159 25.29 -16.09 12.23
C LEU A 159 23.99 -15.47 12.74
N LYS A 160 23.98 -14.97 13.98
CA LYS A 160 22.82 -14.26 14.54
C LYS A 160 22.57 -12.97 13.78
N GLY A 161 23.59 -12.12 13.59
CA GLY A 161 23.45 -10.85 12.87
C GLY A 161 22.95 -11.05 11.43
N PHE A 162 23.43 -12.11 10.76
CA PHE A 162 22.91 -12.48 9.45
C PHE A 162 21.43 -12.89 9.51
N TYR A 163 21.03 -13.69 10.50
CA TYR A 163 19.62 -14.07 10.67
C TYR A 163 18.74 -12.86 10.99
N ASP A 164 19.22 -11.90 11.80
CA ASP A 164 18.47 -10.67 12.13
C ASP A 164 18.15 -9.86 10.86
N GLU A 165 19.02 -9.88 9.83
CA GLU A 165 18.83 -9.21 8.54
C GLU A 165 17.72 -9.87 7.68
N ILE A 166 17.55 -11.20 7.76
CA ILE A 166 16.64 -11.95 6.86
C ILE A 166 15.45 -12.62 7.58
N GLY A 167 15.42 -12.62 8.90
CA GLY A 167 14.46 -13.37 9.71
C GLY A 167 13.06 -12.78 9.73
N THR A 168 12.89 -11.52 9.32
CA THR A 168 11.60 -10.83 9.29
C THR A 168 11.28 -10.29 7.89
N PRO A 169 10.80 -11.12 6.95
CA PRO A 169 10.29 -10.64 5.67
C PRO A 169 8.99 -9.85 5.85
N LEU A 170 8.93 -8.66 5.26
CA LEU A 170 7.79 -7.73 5.33
C LEU A 170 6.99 -7.67 4.02
N LEU A 171 7.68 -7.68 2.88
CA LEU A 171 7.06 -7.67 1.55
C LEU A 171 7.69 -8.74 0.65
N SER A 172 6.92 -9.17 -0.35
CA SER A 172 7.35 -10.04 -1.45
C SER A 172 6.87 -9.52 -2.80
N ASP A 173 7.44 -10.03 -3.90
CA ASP A 173 7.12 -9.64 -5.29
C ASP A 173 7.16 -8.12 -5.52
N ILE A 174 8.23 -7.47 -5.06
CA ILE A 174 8.38 -6.01 -5.18
C ILE A 174 8.85 -5.68 -6.59
N ARG A 175 8.06 -4.94 -7.37
CA ARG A 175 8.46 -4.36 -8.66
C ARG A 175 8.38 -2.86 -8.61
N VAL A 176 9.40 -2.20 -9.17
CA VAL A 176 9.45 -0.76 -9.33
C VAL A 176 9.49 -0.43 -10.82
N ASP A 177 8.42 0.17 -11.29
CA ASP A 177 8.21 0.47 -12.70
C ASP A 177 8.31 1.98 -12.95
N TYR A 178 8.79 2.30 -14.15
CA TYR A 178 9.02 3.66 -14.63
C TYR A 178 8.41 3.81 -16.02
N PRO A 179 7.99 5.02 -16.43
CA PRO A 179 7.57 5.25 -17.81
C PRO A 179 8.72 4.95 -18.79
N GLU A 180 8.46 4.09 -19.78
CA GLU A 180 9.49 3.59 -20.74
C GLU A 180 10.24 4.73 -21.45
N ASP A 181 9.58 5.84 -21.75
CA ASP A 181 10.16 6.98 -22.48
C ASP A 181 11.09 7.87 -21.62
N ASN A 182 11.20 7.61 -20.31
CA ASN A 182 11.95 8.47 -19.39
C ASN A 182 13.28 7.86 -18.93
N VAL A 183 13.43 6.53 -18.93
CA VAL A 183 14.56 5.83 -18.32
C VAL A 183 15.37 5.09 -19.38
N GLU A 184 16.63 5.48 -19.57
CA GLU A 184 17.55 4.88 -20.53
C GLU A 184 18.13 3.56 -19.99
N GLN A 185 18.52 3.58 -18.71
CA GLN A 185 19.12 2.45 -18.02
C GLN A 185 18.67 2.45 -16.57
N VAL A 186 18.41 1.27 -16.00
CA VAL A 186 18.06 1.11 -14.59
C VAL A 186 18.75 -0.13 -14.05
N THR A 187 19.14 -0.08 -12.78
CA THR A 187 19.58 -1.26 -12.05
C THR A 187 18.40 -2.19 -11.78
N GLN A 188 18.66 -3.36 -11.18
CA GLN A 188 17.62 -4.27 -10.71
C GLN A 188 16.43 -3.53 -10.07
N ASN A 189 15.24 -3.75 -10.62
CA ASN A 189 13.98 -3.12 -10.19
C ASN A 189 12.92 -4.13 -9.74
N PHE A 190 13.28 -5.42 -9.69
CA PHE A 190 12.49 -6.51 -9.13
C PHE A 190 13.20 -7.13 -7.94
N PHE A 191 12.51 -7.24 -6.80
CA PHE A 191 13.03 -7.78 -5.56
C PHE A 191 12.06 -8.84 -5.02
N PRO A 192 12.46 -10.12 -4.90
CA PRO A 192 11.57 -11.17 -4.43
C PRO A 192 11.10 -10.98 -3.00
N ASN A 193 11.94 -10.41 -2.13
CA ASN A 193 11.68 -10.19 -0.72
C ASN A 193 12.25 -8.85 -0.24
N TYR A 194 11.57 -8.25 0.73
CA TYR A 194 12.05 -7.10 1.50
C TYR A 194 11.99 -7.43 2.99
N PHE A 195 13.11 -7.27 3.69
CA PHE A 195 13.25 -7.65 5.10
C PHE A 195 13.26 -6.44 6.02
N ASN A 196 12.79 -6.62 7.25
CA ASN A 196 12.78 -5.55 8.24
C ASN A 196 14.20 -5.03 8.50
N GLY A 197 14.37 -3.70 8.54
CA GLY A 197 15.67 -3.06 8.70
C GLY A 197 16.52 -3.00 7.42
N SER A 198 16.10 -3.64 6.33
CA SER A 198 16.78 -3.54 5.03
C SER A 198 16.30 -2.33 4.21
N GLU A 199 17.01 -2.04 3.11
CA GLU A 199 16.66 -0.99 2.14
C GLU A 199 16.78 -1.50 0.71
N ILE A 200 15.84 -1.09 -0.16
CA ILE A 200 15.92 -1.29 -1.61
C ILE A 200 16.38 0.01 -2.24
N ILE A 201 17.52 -0.03 -2.93
CA ILE A 201 18.08 1.10 -3.66
C ILE A 201 18.09 0.76 -5.15
N ILE A 202 17.48 1.63 -5.94
CA ILE A 202 17.46 1.52 -7.41
C ILE A 202 18.01 2.81 -7.97
N ALA A 203 18.92 2.69 -8.94
CA ALA A 203 19.47 3.83 -9.64
C ALA A 203 19.28 3.68 -11.15
N GLY A 204 19.15 4.80 -11.84
CA GLY A 204 19.00 4.80 -13.28
C GLY A 204 19.56 6.04 -13.94
N LYS A 205 19.68 5.96 -15.26
CA LYS A 205 20.03 7.06 -16.15
C LYS A 205 18.78 7.43 -16.94
N LEU A 206 18.44 8.71 -16.96
CA LEU A 206 17.26 9.23 -17.67
C LEU A 206 17.60 9.55 -19.13
N ILE A 207 16.63 9.40 -20.04
CA ILE A 207 16.79 9.72 -21.47
C ILE A 207 16.86 11.23 -21.69
N ASN A 208 15.98 12.00 -21.03
CA ASN A 208 15.90 13.45 -21.16
C ASN A 208 15.55 14.10 -19.80
N HIS A 209 16.33 15.10 -19.39
CA HIS A 209 16.14 15.84 -18.14
C HIS A 209 15.13 17.01 -18.28
N THR A 210 13.94 16.77 -18.82
CA THR A 210 12.94 17.84 -19.04
C THR A 210 12.01 18.07 -17.85
N SER A 211 11.97 17.15 -16.88
CA SER A 211 11.14 17.24 -15.68
C SER A 211 12.00 17.17 -14.42
N ASP A 212 11.60 17.90 -13.39
CA ASP A 212 12.23 17.88 -12.06
C ASP A 212 11.80 16.66 -11.22
N SER A 213 10.86 15.86 -11.74
CA SER A 213 10.31 14.70 -11.06
C SER A 213 10.11 13.52 -12.00
N LEU A 214 10.35 12.31 -11.50
CA LEU A 214 10.09 11.04 -12.16
C LEU A 214 8.87 10.36 -11.56
N HIS A 215 7.90 9.97 -12.39
CA HIS A 215 6.78 9.14 -11.95
C HIS A 215 7.28 7.72 -11.69
N VAL A 216 6.96 7.17 -10.52
CA VAL A 216 7.36 5.82 -10.08
C VAL A 216 6.14 5.06 -9.60
N GLU A 217 6.03 3.82 -10.06
CA GLU A 217 5.02 2.87 -9.64
C GLU A 217 5.68 1.71 -8.89
N VAL A 218 5.21 1.40 -7.68
CA VAL A 218 5.72 0.29 -6.87
C VAL A 218 4.59 -0.69 -6.61
N THR A 219 4.75 -1.93 -7.06
CA THR A 219 3.88 -3.05 -6.69
C THR A 219 4.59 -3.95 -5.68
N ALA A 220 3.85 -4.47 -4.70
CA ALA A 220 4.36 -5.41 -3.70
C ALA A 220 3.22 -6.21 -3.06
N SER A 221 3.54 -7.34 -2.44
CA SER A 221 2.62 -8.16 -1.67
C SER A 221 3.10 -8.34 -0.23
N ASN A 222 2.17 -8.58 0.69
CA ASN A 222 2.49 -9.13 2.01
C ASN A 222 1.54 -10.31 2.32
N SER A 223 1.70 -10.95 3.49
CA SER A 223 0.90 -12.12 3.89
C SER A 223 -0.62 -11.89 3.91
N LYS A 224 -1.13 -10.64 3.85
CA LYS A 224 -2.58 -10.34 3.80
C LYS A 224 -3.08 -9.54 2.58
N LYS A 225 -2.22 -8.79 1.90
CA LYS A 225 -2.63 -7.72 0.96
C LYS A 225 -1.72 -7.58 -0.24
N TYR A 226 -2.28 -6.99 -1.29
CA TYR A 226 -1.53 -6.44 -2.42
C TYR A 226 -1.46 -4.93 -2.30
N ILE A 227 -0.30 -4.35 -2.59
CA ILE A 227 0.02 -2.94 -2.44
C ILE A 227 0.46 -2.40 -3.80
N LEU A 228 -0.14 -1.28 -4.19
CA LEU A 228 0.29 -0.48 -5.32
C LEU A 228 0.48 0.97 -4.87
N LEU A 229 1.68 1.50 -5.01
CA LEU A 229 2.04 2.87 -4.65
C LEU A 229 2.44 3.63 -5.92
N LYS A 230 1.94 4.86 -6.06
CA LYS A 230 2.28 5.74 -7.18
C LYS A 230 2.72 7.09 -6.64
N THR A 231 3.92 7.51 -7.01
CA THR A 231 4.50 8.76 -6.52
C THR A 231 5.36 9.42 -7.59
N ASP A 232 5.42 10.74 -7.56
CA ASP A 232 6.42 11.50 -8.29
C ASP A 232 7.61 11.72 -7.35
N VAL A 233 8.79 11.27 -7.75
CA VAL A 233 10.04 11.38 -6.97
C VAL A 233 10.87 12.52 -7.55
N ALA A 234 11.41 13.39 -6.70
CA ALA A 234 12.33 14.42 -7.14
C ALA A 234 13.60 13.78 -7.71
N ILE A 235 14.07 14.28 -8.86
CA ILE A 235 15.28 13.75 -9.48
C ILE A 235 16.50 14.34 -8.75
N ASP A 236 17.18 13.48 -7.98
CA ASP A 236 18.52 13.76 -7.44
C ASP A 236 19.57 13.18 -8.40
N LEU A 237 20.71 13.85 -8.54
CA LEU A 237 21.74 13.52 -9.55
C LEU A 237 23.07 13.01 -8.95
N PRO A 238 23.09 12.02 -8.04
CA PRO A 238 24.35 11.41 -7.62
C PRO A 238 24.84 10.43 -8.70
N SER A 239 25.48 10.96 -9.75
CA SER A 239 26.04 10.19 -10.88
C SER A 239 27.00 9.07 -10.45
N ARG A 240 27.64 9.21 -9.28
CA ARG A 240 28.53 8.21 -8.68
C ARG A 240 27.79 7.03 -8.04
N ALA A 241 26.59 7.22 -7.49
CA ALA A 241 25.80 6.15 -6.89
C ALA A 241 25.26 5.20 -7.97
N TRP A 242 24.72 5.75 -9.06
CA TRP A 242 24.29 4.98 -10.22
C TRP A 242 25.43 4.12 -10.79
N SER A 243 26.57 4.74 -11.10
CA SER A 243 27.72 4.02 -11.66
C SER A 243 28.26 2.94 -10.72
N TYR A 244 28.33 3.18 -9.41
CA TYR A 244 28.71 2.14 -8.44
C TYR A 244 27.77 0.93 -8.46
N LEU A 245 26.44 1.16 -8.39
CA LEU A 245 25.45 0.08 -8.37
C LEU A 245 25.44 -0.68 -9.70
N THR A 246 25.53 0.02 -10.84
CA THR A 246 25.61 -0.64 -12.14
C THR A 246 26.90 -1.44 -12.30
N ILE A 247 28.06 -0.99 -11.78
CA ILE A 247 29.30 -1.78 -11.81
C ILE A 247 29.08 -3.08 -11.01
N LYS A 248 28.51 -2.99 -9.81
CA LYS A 248 28.24 -4.15 -8.95
C LYS A 248 27.30 -5.15 -9.64
N GLU A 249 26.25 -4.67 -10.31
CA GLU A 249 25.33 -5.51 -11.06
C GLU A 249 26.00 -6.22 -12.23
N LEU A 250 26.88 -5.52 -12.99
CA LEU A 250 27.66 -6.13 -14.07
C LEU A 250 28.60 -7.23 -13.55
N LEU A 251 29.24 -7.01 -12.40
CA LEU A 251 30.10 -8.02 -11.76
C LEU A 251 29.29 -9.26 -11.34
N ASN A 252 28.11 -9.06 -10.74
CA ASN A 252 27.22 -10.14 -10.34
C ASN A 252 26.68 -10.91 -11.55
N SER A 253 26.26 -10.23 -12.61
CA SER A 253 25.79 -10.86 -13.86
C SER A 253 26.90 -11.68 -14.52
N ARG A 254 28.14 -11.17 -14.50
CA ARG A 254 29.31 -11.90 -15.00
C ARG A 254 29.59 -13.16 -14.19
N LEU A 255 29.35 -13.11 -12.88
CA LEU A 255 29.55 -14.25 -12.00
C LEU A 255 28.51 -15.37 -12.26
N LYS A 256 27.26 -15.00 -12.60
CA LYS A 256 26.17 -15.92 -12.92
C LYS A 256 26.30 -16.60 -14.29
N SER A 257 26.91 -15.92 -15.26
CA SER A 257 26.99 -16.44 -16.62
C SER A 257 27.98 -17.60 -16.75
N ASP A 258 27.59 -18.62 -17.53
CA ASP A 258 28.47 -19.71 -17.99
C ASP A 258 28.98 -19.50 -19.42
N ASP A 259 28.53 -18.45 -20.13
CA ASP A 259 28.99 -18.11 -21.48
C ASP A 259 30.19 -17.17 -21.40
N ASP A 260 31.36 -17.66 -21.82
CA ASP A 260 32.61 -16.88 -21.82
C ASP A 260 32.49 -15.58 -22.64
N ARG A 261 31.73 -15.56 -23.74
CA ARG A 261 31.54 -14.35 -24.56
C ARG A 261 30.75 -13.28 -23.81
N GLU A 262 29.68 -13.68 -23.13
CA GLU A 262 28.88 -12.79 -22.30
C GLU A 262 29.72 -12.26 -21.13
N ARG A 263 30.52 -13.13 -20.50
CA ARG A 263 31.39 -12.75 -19.38
C ARG A 263 32.45 -11.74 -19.78
N ASP A 264 33.03 -11.88 -20.97
CA ASP A 264 34.01 -10.92 -21.51
C ASP A 264 33.34 -9.58 -21.84
N TYR A 265 32.15 -9.62 -22.45
CA TYR A 265 31.35 -8.42 -22.71
C TYR A 265 31.02 -7.66 -21.40
N LEU A 266 30.53 -8.36 -20.38
CA LEU A 266 30.21 -7.78 -19.07
C LEU A 266 31.45 -7.21 -18.37
N MET A 267 32.60 -7.88 -18.49
CA MET A 267 33.89 -7.41 -17.95
C MET A 267 34.31 -6.09 -18.60
N GLU A 268 34.33 -6.01 -19.93
CA GLU A 268 34.75 -4.79 -20.64
C GLU A 268 33.78 -3.63 -20.37
N LYS A 269 32.47 -3.90 -20.26
CA LYS A 269 31.48 -2.89 -19.86
C LYS A 269 31.73 -2.37 -18.44
N ALA A 270 31.96 -3.26 -17.47
CA ALA A 270 32.26 -2.88 -16.09
C ALA A 270 33.56 -2.07 -15.98
N LYS A 271 34.61 -2.51 -16.68
CA LYS A 271 35.91 -1.83 -16.73
C LYS A 271 35.82 -0.44 -17.36
N SER A 272 35.13 -0.31 -18.48
CA SER A 272 34.92 0.99 -19.16
C SER A 272 34.22 2.00 -18.23
N MET A 273 33.17 1.55 -17.54
CA MET A 273 32.44 2.38 -16.57
C MET A 273 33.28 2.71 -15.34
N ALA A 274 34.04 1.75 -14.80
CA ALA A 274 34.96 1.97 -13.70
C ALA A 274 36.03 3.02 -14.03
N LEU A 275 36.60 3.00 -15.24
CA LEU A 275 37.54 4.02 -15.70
C LEU A 275 36.86 5.40 -15.86
N THR A 276 35.65 5.42 -16.43
CA THR A 276 34.89 6.67 -16.64
C THR A 276 34.58 7.38 -15.32
N TYR A 277 34.23 6.61 -14.28
CA TYR A 277 33.83 7.14 -12.97
C TYR A 277 34.91 7.02 -11.89
N ASN A 278 36.15 6.70 -12.28
CA ASN A 278 37.32 6.60 -11.39
C ASN A 278 37.11 5.65 -10.20
N PHE A 279 36.60 4.45 -10.46
CA PHE A 279 36.53 3.36 -9.49
C PHE A 279 37.73 2.41 -9.63
N VAL A 280 38.32 2.06 -8.48
CA VAL A 280 39.20 0.89 -8.37
C VAL A 280 38.31 -0.33 -8.19
N THR A 281 38.48 -1.30 -9.07
CA THR A 281 37.66 -2.53 -9.18
C THR A 281 38.60 -3.71 -9.43
N PRO A 282 38.13 -4.96 -9.42
CA PRO A 282 38.96 -6.12 -9.80
C PRO A 282 39.60 -6.03 -11.20
N PHE A 283 39.16 -5.10 -12.06
CA PHE A 283 39.67 -4.90 -13.43
C PHE A 283 40.37 -3.56 -13.66
N THR A 284 40.52 -2.72 -12.63
CA THR A 284 41.17 -1.40 -12.72
C THR A 284 42.17 -1.22 -11.58
N VAL A 285 43.28 -0.53 -11.84
CA VAL A 285 44.33 -0.28 -10.84
C VAL A 285 44.65 1.20 -10.77
N LEU A 286 44.86 1.71 -9.56
CA LEU A 286 45.37 3.06 -9.33
C LEU A 286 46.89 3.00 -9.23
N LYS A 287 47.59 3.68 -10.14
CA LYS A 287 49.05 3.80 -10.10
C LYS A 287 49.43 5.20 -9.64
N MET A 288 50.17 5.29 -8.54
CA MET A 288 50.82 6.54 -8.13
C MET A 288 52.12 6.70 -8.92
N ARG A 289 52.34 7.87 -9.53
CA ARG A 289 53.63 8.22 -10.12
C ARG A 289 54.50 8.80 -9.00
N GLU A 290 55.71 8.29 -8.81
CA GLU A 290 56.67 8.91 -7.89
C GLU A 290 56.87 10.36 -8.31
N ALA A 291 56.52 11.29 -7.42
CA ALA A 291 56.94 12.67 -7.57
C ALA A 291 58.45 12.67 -7.38
N GLY A 292 59.21 13.01 -8.43
CA GLY A 292 60.64 13.26 -8.27
C GLY A 292 60.83 14.26 -7.12
N LEU A 293 61.68 13.94 -6.16
CA LEU A 293 62.08 14.89 -5.12
C LEU A 293 62.65 16.12 -5.81
N HIS A 294 61.83 17.16 -6.04
CA HIS A 294 62.15 18.58 -6.24
C HIS A 294 60.89 19.30 -6.75
N SER A 295 59.93 19.51 -5.86
CA SER A 295 59.02 20.65 -5.95
C SER A 295 58.54 20.94 -4.54
N GLU A 296 58.62 22.21 -4.11
CA GLU A 296 58.07 22.67 -2.83
C GLU A 296 56.63 22.16 -2.64
N PRO A 297 56.25 21.78 -1.41
CA PRO A 297 54.89 21.34 -1.15
C PRO A 297 53.92 22.47 -1.50
N PRO A 298 52.82 22.20 -2.22
CA PRO A 298 51.74 23.16 -2.34
C PRO A 298 51.26 23.51 -0.93
N GLN A 299 50.92 24.78 -0.67
CA GLN A 299 50.31 25.19 0.58
C GLN A 299 49.10 24.28 0.89
N GLU A 300 49.15 23.62 2.04
CA GLU A 300 48.04 22.85 2.60
C GLU A 300 46.85 23.78 2.84
N GLU A 301 45.89 23.80 1.91
CA GLU A 301 44.52 24.05 2.29
C GLU A 301 44.05 22.83 3.09
N TYR A 302 43.96 22.99 4.41
CA TYR A 302 43.31 22.04 5.30
C TYR A 302 41.85 21.90 4.89
N ILE A 303 41.57 21.01 3.94
CA ILE A 303 40.25 20.39 3.83
C ILE A 303 40.27 19.25 4.84
N SER A 304 39.68 19.51 6.00
CA SER A 304 39.39 18.49 7.00
C SER A 304 38.77 17.27 6.32
N PRO A 305 39.19 16.03 6.66
CA PRO A 305 38.56 14.84 6.12
C PRO A 305 37.08 14.88 6.46
N SER A 306 36.21 14.93 5.45
CA SER A 306 34.79 14.68 5.65
C SER A 306 34.66 13.24 6.12
N THR A 307 34.38 13.05 7.40
CA THR A 307 34.08 11.76 8.03
C THR A 307 32.69 11.24 7.66
N ASP A 308 32.28 11.39 6.40
CA ASP A 308 31.10 10.72 5.87
C ASP A 308 31.53 9.45 5.15
N GLY A 309 32.09 8.54 5.94
CA GLY A 309 31.88 7.13 5.68
C GLY A 309 30.37 6.88 5.79
N ILE A 310 29.82 6.10 4.87
CA ILE A 310 28.43 5.63 4.94
C ILE A 310 28.34 4.66 6.12
N GLY A 311 28.21 5.23 7.30
CA GLY A 311 27.67 4.64 8.51
C GLY A 311 26.43 5.44 8.87
N GLU A 312 25.32 4.71 9.02
CA GLU A 312 24.03 5.12 9.58
C GLU A 312 23.90 6.59 10.05
N LYS A 313 23.26 7.43 9.24
CA LYS A 313 22.61 8.64 9.76
C LYS A 313 21.36 9.01 8.98
N LEU A 314 20.25 8.54 9.53
CA LEU A 314 18.89 9.01 9.30
C LEU A 314 18.83 10.53 9.57
N GLN A 315 18.57 11.36 8.55
CA GLN A 315 18.09 12.73 8.76
C GLN A 315 16.94 13.09 7.83
N SER A 316 15.80 13.24 8.49
CA SER A 316 14.58 13.95 8.09
C SER A 316 14.85 15.21 7.26
N LEU A 317 14.26 15.30 6.07
CA LEU A 317 14.17 16.57 5.33
C LEU A 317 12.71 17.02 5.21
N GLN A 318 12.40 18.03 6.02
CA GLN A 318 11.21 18.86 5.95
C GLN A 318 11.17 19.64 4.63
N GLY A 319 9.95 19.79 4.10
CA GLY A 319 9.70 20.31 2.76
C GLY A 319 9.80 21.82 2.62
N HIS A 320 10.09 22.23 1.38
CA HIS A 320 9.89 23.60 0.90
C HIS A 320 9.23 23.67 -0.47
N LYS A 321 8.52 24.78 -0.66
CA LYS A 321 7.37 25.03 -1.55
C LYS A 321 7.73 25.15 -3.04
N ALA A 322 6.81 24.68 -3.89
CA ALA A 322 6.85 24.83 -5.34
C ALA A 322 6.36 26.20 -5.86
N PRO A 323 6.97 26.76 -6.93
CA PRO A 323 6.37 27.80 -7.78
C PRO A 323 5.50 27.22 -8.91
N PRO A 324 4.69 28.05 -9.60
CA PRO A 324 3.49 27.58 -10.29
C PRO A 324 3.63 27.48 -11.81
N GLY A 325 3.04 26.41 -12.36
CA GLY A 325 2.40 26.43 -13.69
C GLY A 325 2.93 25.39 -14.66
N ILE A 326 2.05 24.46 -15.07
CA ILE A 326 1.73 24.09 -16.46
C ILE A 326 0.59 23.05 -16.40
N ARG A 327 -0.41 23.24 -17.27
CA ARG A 327 -1.71 22.53 -17.29
C ARG A 327 -1.56 21.13 -17.91
N ARG A 328 -2.00 20.11 -17.15
CA ARG A 328 -2.22 18.73 -17.58
C ARG A 328 -3.40 18.64 -18.57
N GLN A 329 -3.25 17.83 -19.61
CA GLN A 329 -4.37 17.17 -20.29
C GLN A 329 -4.22 15.67 -20.06
N GLN A 330 -4.94 15.16 -19.06
CA GLN A 330 -5.14 13.72 -18.85
C GLN A 330 -6.60 13.42 -19.20
N ASP A 331 -6.79 12.55 -20.18
CA ASP A 331 -8.09 12.07 -20.60
C ASP A 331 -8.69 11.19 -19.49
N LYS A 332 -9.68 11.73 -18.77
CA LYS A 332 -10.38 11.03 -17.69
C LYS A 332 -11.49 10.17 -18.31
N GLN A 333 -11.35 8.85 -18.26
CA GLN A 333 -12.52 7.97 -18.30
C GLN A 333 -13.42 8.32 -17.12
N ARG A 334 -14.53 9.01 -17.41
CA ARG A 334 -15.56 9.36 -16.42
C ARG A 334 -16.27 8.08 -15.99
N ILE A 335 -15.97 7.61 -14.79
CA ILE A 335 -16.79 6.63 -14.07
C ILE A 335 -18.25 7.14 -14.12
N LYS A 336 -19.19 6.30 -14.56
CA LYS A 336 -20.64 6.59 -14.49
C LYS A 336 -21.07 6.43 -13.04
N ILE A 337 -21.02 7.53 -12.28
CA ILE A 337 -21.34 7.53 -10.85
C ILE A 337 -22.81 7.92 -10.64
N SER A 338 -23.50 7.26 -9.71
CA SER A 338 -24.80 7.71 -9.19
C SER A 338 -24.68 9.10 -8.52
N LYS A 339 -25.67 9.98 -8.68
CA LYS A 339 -25.61 11.35 -8.12
C LYS A 339 -25.86 11.39 -6.60
N THR A 340 -26.19 10.26 -5.98
CA THR A 340 -26.53 10.18 -4.56
C THR A 340 -25.33 10.51 -3.68
N SER A 341 -25.39 11.62 -2.95
CA SER A 341 -24.23 12.24 -2.29
C SER A 341 -24.59 13.17 -1.13
N ALA A 342 -23.59 13.44 -0.29
CA ALA A 342 -23.60 14.45 0.76
C ALA A 342 -22.28 15.25 0.72
N ASP A 343 -22.34 16.54 0.41
CA ASP A 343 -21.14 17.36 0.17
C ASP A 343 -21.35 18.84 0.56
N GLY A 344 -20.26 19.57 0.82
CA GLY A 344 -20.31 20.96 1.25
C GLY A 344 -20.92 21.11 2.66
N ASP A 345 -21.97 21.94 2.78
CA ASP A 345 -22.52 22.39 4.08
C ASP A 345 -23.90 21.82 4.43
N PRO A 346 -23.90 20.56 4.87
CA PRO A 346 -23.88 19.43 3.96
C PRO A 346 -25.16 19.45 3.14
N HIS A 347 -24.98 19.55 1.83
CA HIS A 347 -26.03 19.44 0.84
C HIS A 347 -26.14 17.97 0.42
N PHE A 348 -27.34 17.44 0.52
CA PHE A 348 -27.66 16.08 0.15
C PHE A 348 -28.36 16.09 -1.20
N VAL A 349 -27.97 15.15 -2.06
CA VAL A 349 -28.62 14.87 -3.34
C VAL A 349 -28.93 13.39 -3.37
N ILE A 350 -30.15 13.03 -3.73
CA ILE A 350 -30.60 11.65 -3.94
C ILE A 350 -31.01 11.52 -5.40
N ASP A 351 -30.42 10.56 -6.10
CA ASP A 351 -30.80 10.24 -7.47
C ASP A 351 -31.84 9.11 -7.49
N PHE A 352 -32.90 9.28 -8.29
CA PHE A 352 -33.90 8.23 -8.53
C PHE A 352 -33.86 7.83 -10.00
N PRO A 353 -32.99 6.89 -10.41
CA PRO A 353 -32.79 6.54 -11.81
C PRO A 353 -34.07 6.07 -12.50
N SER A 354 -34.89 5.26 -11.81
CA SER A 354 -36.15 4.73 -12.34
C SER A 354 -37.16 5.84 -12.65
N SER A 355 -37.16 6.91 -11.85
CA SER A 355 -38.08 8.04 -11.99
C SER A 355 -37.48 9.21 -12.78
N LYS A 356 -36.20 9.13 -13.17
CA LYS A 356 -35.45 10.12 -13.95
C LYS A 356 -35.41 11.54 -13.36
N PHE A 357 -35.45 11.67 -12.03
CA PHE A 357 -35.24 12.95 -11.35
C PHE A 357 -34.40 12.79 -10.09
N SER A 358 -33.91 13.92 -9.56
CA SER A 358 -33.15 13.96 -8.30
C SER A 358 -33.87 14.81 -7.25
N VAL A 359 -33.69 14.49 -5.98
CA VAL A 359 -34.19 15.25 -4.82
C VAL A 359 -33.01 15.79 -4.05
N CYS A 360 -33.11 17.01 -3.52
CA CYS A 360 -32.04 17.59 -2.73
C CYS A 360 -32.57 18.22 -1.44
N PHE A 361 -31.75 18.20 -0.40
CA PHE A 361 -32.07 18.80 0.89
C PHE A 361 -30.79 19.21 1.61
N ASN A 362 -30.94 19.92 2.73
CA ASN A 362 -29.83 20.27 3.61
C ASN A 362 -30.09 19.68 5.00
N ILE A 363 -29.04 19.38 5.75
CA ILE A 363 -29.14 19.12 7.19
C ILE A 363 -28.30 20.17 7.92
N ASP A 364 -28.96 21.01 8.70
CA ASP A 364 -28.32 22.03 9.53
C ASP A 364 -27.92 21.43 10.89
N GLY A 365 -26.92 20.54 10.87
CA GLY A 365 -26.33 19.94 12.08
C GLY A 365 -25.29 20.85 12.75
N GLU A 366 -24.96 20.55 14.00
CA GLU A 366 -24.00 21.30 14.82
C GLU A 366 -22.56 20.77 14.65
N PRO A 367 -21.51 21.58 14.90
CA PRO A 367 -20.14 21.10 14.91
C PRO A 367 -19.95 19.99 15.94
N GLY A 368 -19.37 18.86 15.51
CA GLY A 368 -19.20 17.67 16.33
C GLY A 368 -20.27 16.60 16.13
N ASP A 369 -21.43 16.94 15.56
CA ASP A 369 -22.46 15.96 15.21
C ASP A 369 -21.89 14.88 14.28
N ILE A 370 -22.28 13.63 14.52
CA ILE A 370 -21.89 12.49 13.70
C ILE A 370 -23.15 11.99 13.00
N LEU A 371 -23.25 12.21 11.70
CA LEU A 371 -24.42 11.87 10.91
C LEU A 371 -24.29 10.46 10.31
N ARG A 372 -25.30 9.61 10.52
CA ARG A 372 -25.41 8.29 9.91
C ARG A 372 -25.88 8.40 8.46
N LEU A 373 -24.95 8.22 7.51
CA LEU A 373 -25.19 8.38 6.08
C LEU A 373 -25.80 7.11 5.47
N VAL A 374 -25.23 5.96 5.81
CA VAL A 374 -25.69 4.63 5.36
C VAL A 374 -25.65 3.66 6.54
N SER A 375 -26.70 2.86 6.71
CA SER A 375 -26.76 1.82 7.73
C SER A 375 -27.39 0.55 7.18
N ASP A 376 -26.59 -0.48 7.02
CA ASP A 376 -26.99 -1.80 6.54
C ASP A 376 -26.14 -2.89 7.24
N HIS A 377 -25.88 -2.70 8.54
CA HIS A 377 -24.97 -3.54 9.31
C HIS A 377 -25.50 -4.97 9.55
N LYS A 378 -26.81 -5.17 9.52
CA LYS A 378 -27.43 -6.49 9.76
C LYS A 378 -27.27 -7.41 8.56
N GLU A 379 -27.53 -6.90 7.36
CA GLU A 379 -27.51 -7.69 6.12
C GLU A 379 -26.14 -7.64 5.46
N SER A 380 -25.76 -6.50 4.86
CA SER A 380 -24.48 -6.38 4.17
C SER A 380 -23.29 -6.25 5.12
N GLY A 381 -23.50 -5.78 6.35
CA GLY A 381 -22.45 -5.49 7.32
C GLY A 381 -21.91 -4.06 7.26
N VAL A 382 -22.46 -3.20 6.39
CA VAL A 382 -21.89 -1.87 6.11
C VAL A 382 -22.55 -0.77 6.95
N THR A 383 -21.73 0.14 7.51
CA THR A 383 -22.19 1.39 8.12
C THR A 383 -21.27 2.53 7.70
N VAL A 384 -21.84 3.69 7.40
CA VAL A 384 -21.09 4.90 7.07
C VAL A 384 -21.58 6.06 7.91
N ASN A 385 -20.66 6.69 8.64
CA ASN A 385 -20.92 7.88 9.44
C ASN A 385 -20.03 9.05 8.98
N GLY A 386 -20.51 10.28 9.14
CA GLY A 386 -19.77 11.49 8.80
C GLY A 386 -19.79 12.50 9.94
N GLN A 387 -18.62 12.90 10.43
CA GLN A 387 -18.48 13.85 11.53
C GLN A 387 -18.36 15.29 11.02
N LEU A 388 -19.19 16.18 11.56
CA LEU A 388 -19.24 17.59 11.19
C LEU A 388 -18.17 18.43 11.91
N ILE A 389 -17.58 19.38 11.19
CA ILE A 389 -16.75 20.46 11.72
C ILE A 389 -17.36 21.81 11.35
N GLY A 390 -17.28 22.78 12.27
CA GLY A 390 -17.81 24.13 12.07
C GLY A 390 -16.85 25.07 11.34
N ALA A 391 -17.44 26.01 10.59
CA ALA A 391 -16.79 27.20 10.07
C ALA A 391 -17.69 28.42 10.29
N PRO A 392 -17.13 29.63 10.50
CA PRO A 392 -17.88 30.88 10.48
C PRO A 392 -18.86 30.99 9.30
N ALA A 393 -19.96 31.70 9.49
CA ALA A 393 -20.85 32.02 8.38
C ALA A 393 -20.19 33.06 7.44
N PRO A 394 -20.48 33.02 6.13
CA PRO A 394 -20.05 34.07 5.22
C PRO A 394 -20.75 35.40 5.55
N PRO A 395 -20.16 36.55 5.20
CA PRO A 395 -20.80 37.86 5.35
C PRO A 395 -22.18 37.85 4.67
N ASN A 396 -23.21 38.32 5.38
CA ASN A 396 -24.61 38.32 4.95
C ASN A 396 -25.28 36.93 4.81
N GLY A 397 -24.67 35.88 5.36
CA GLY A 397 -25.26 34.55 5.42
C GLY A 397 -26.41 34.44 6.43
N HIS A 398 -27.46 33.69 6.07
CA HIS A 398 -28.61 33.45 6.96
C HIS A 398 -28.35 32.38 8.05
N LYS A 399 -27.24 31.64 7.96
CA LYS A 399 -26.85 30.60 8.94
C LYS A 399 -25.93 31.18 10.01
N LYS A 400 -26.00 30.65 11.25
CA LYS A 400 -25.08 31.01 12.35
C LYS A 400 -23.64 30.58 12.08
N HIS A 401 -23.48 29.39 11.50
CA HIS A 401 -22.21 28.82 11.08
C HIS A 401 -22.46 27.87 9.90
N ARG A 402 -21.41 27.48 9.18
CA ARG A 402 -21.42 26.39 8.21
C ARG A 402 -20.87 25.13 8.86
N THR A 403 -21.34 23.97 8.45
CA THR A 403 -20.73 22.68 8.84
C THR A 403 -20.16 21.97 7.62
N TYR A 404 -19.19 21.08 7.83
CA TYR A 404 -18.59 20.29 6.77
C TYR A 404 -18.18 18.92 7.31
N PHE A 405 -18.10 17.87 6.47
CA PHE A 405 -17.55 16.60 6.93
C PHE A 405 -16.03 16.68 7.12
N SER A 406 -15.56 16.58 8.35
CA SER A 406 -14.14 16.49 8.68
C SER A 406 -13.61 15.06 8.60
N THR A 407 -14.48 14.09 8.89
CA THR A 407 -14.15 12.68 8.93
C THR A 407 -15.31 11.88 8.34
N ILE A 408 -15.00 10.92 7.48
CA ILE A 408 -15.94 9.88 7.06
C ILE A 408 -15.40 8.55 7.59
N THR A 409 -16.23 7.83 8.33
CA THR A 409 -15.93 6.48 8.80
C THR A 409 -16.79 5.46 8.07
N ILE A 410 -16.15 4.38 7.65
CA ILE A 410 -16.81 3.25 6.96
C ILE A 410 -16.49 2.00 7.76
N LEU A 411 -17.52 1.25 8.11
CA LEU A 411 -17.41 -0.02 8.80
C LEU A 411 -17.97 -1.11 7.90
N SER A 412 -17.29 -2.25 7.85
CA SER A 412 -17.80 -3.49 7.27
C SER A 412 -17.58 -4.61 8.27
N ASN A 413 -18.65 -5.25 8.74
CA ASN A 413 -18.60 -6.33 9.72
C ASN A 413 -18.71 -7.74 9.07
N LYS A 414 -18.84 -7.82 7.75
CA LYS A 414 -18.95 -9.09 7.00
C LYS A 414 -18.08 -9.05 5.74
N PRO A 415 -17.34 -10.13 5.40
CA PRO A 415 -17.17 -11.35 6.19
C PRO A 415 -16.30 -11.15 7.43
N GLU A 416 -15.36 -10.20 7.38
CA GLU A 416 -14.46 -9.85 8.48
C GLU A 416 -14.66 -8.39 8.87
N ARG A 417 -14.34 -8.06 10.13
CA ARG A 417 -14.47 -6.70 10.64
C ARG A 417 -13.34 -5.83 10.08
N SER A 418 -13.71 -4.82 9.31
CA SER A 418 -12.82 -3.77 8.86
C SER A 418 -13.45 -2.40 9.11
N TYR A 419 -12.63 -1.40 9.43
CA TYR A 419 -13.05 -0.02 9.46
C TYR A 419 -12.04 0.90 8.79
N LEU A 420 -12.56 1.98 8.22
CA LEU A 420 -11.79 3.08 7.68
C LEU A 420 -12.17 4.36 8.44
N GLU A 421 -11.16 5.16 8.76
CA GLU A 421 -11.31 6.54 9.19
C GLU A 421 -10.60 7.43 8.18
N ILE A 422 -11.38 8.19 7.42
CA ILE A 422 -10.89 9.04 6.33
C ILE A 422 -10.99 10.49 6.77
N THR A 423 -9.88 11.22 6.67
CA THR A 423 -9.81 12.67 6.86
C THR A 423 -9.21 13.31 5.59
N PRO A 424 -9.23 14.64 5.43
CA PRO A 424 -8.60 15.28 4.29
C PRO A 424 -7.09 15.02 4.14
N LYS A 425 -6.39 14.53 5.18
CA LYS A 425 -4.93 14.33 5.13
C LYS A 425 -4.50 12.86 5.17
N ARG A 426 -5.26 12.01 5.85
CA ARG A 426 -4.89 10.63 6.16
C ARG A 426 -6.08 9.71 6.11
N ILE A 427 -5.79 8.43 5.92
CA ILE A 427 -6.72 7.32 6.02
C ILE A 427 -6.13 6.32 7.01
N ILE A 428 -6.90 5.96 8.03
CA ILE A 428 -6.62 4.77 8.83
C ILE A 428 -7.47 3.64 8.26
N LEU A 429 -6.84 2.55 7.86
CA LEU A 429 -7.50 1.31 7.49
C LEU A 429 -7.13 0.26 8.53
N ASP A 430 -8.12 -0.38 9.14
CA ASP A 430 -7.91 -1.48 10.08
C ASP A 430 -8.88 -2.61 9.74
N ASP A 431 -8.34 -3.70 9.22
CA ASP A 431 -9.01 -4.95 8.86
C ASP A 431 -8.39 -6.14 9.62
N GLY A 432 -7.88 -5.88 10.83
CA GLY A 432 -7.06 -6.81 11.62
C GLY A 432 -5.58 -6.38 11.69
N GLU A 433 -5.14 -5.54 10.75
CA GLU A 433 -3.89 -4.78 10.84
C GLU A 433 -4.11 -3.31 10.51
N ARG A 434 -3.56 -2.44 11.36
CA ARG A 434 -3.73 -0.99 11.23
C ARG A 434 -2.72 -0.40 10.26
N LEU A 435 -3.20 0.03 9.09
CA LEU A 435 -2.45 0.79 8.09
C LEU A 435 -2.77 2.28 8.19
N LEU A 436 -1.74 3.10 8.08
CA LEU A 436 -1.85 4.56 7.99
C LEU A 436 -1.41 5.01 6.59
N LEU A 437 -2.36 5.50 5.81
CA LEU A 437 -2.15 5.95 4.44
C LEU A 437 -2.28 7.47 4.36
N SER A 438 -1.48 8.10 3.50
CA SER A 438 -1.55 9.54 3.25
C SER A 438 -2.44 9.85 2.04
N CYS A 439 -3.22 10.93 2.11
CA CYS A 439 -4.10 11.35 1.01
C CYS A 439 -3.36 12.14 -0.09
N ASP A 440 -2.09 12.51 0.12
CA ASP A 440 -1.28 13.26 -0.83
C ASP A 440 -0.53 12.37 -1.85
N ARG A 441 -0.54 11.05 -1.65
CA ARG A 441 0.05 10.06 -2.54
C ARG A 441 -1.03 9.15 -3.12
N SER A 442 -0.88 8.77 -4.37
CA SER A 442 -1.80 7.83 -5.00
C SER A 442 -1.40 6.42 -4.59
N ALA A 443 -2.38 5.61 -4.18
CA ALA A 443 -2.12 4.23 -3.77
C ALA A 443 -3.38 3.38 -3.94
N VAL A 444 -3.21 2.09 -4.18
CA VAL A 444 -4.29 1.11 -4.14
C VAL A 444 -3.89 0.01 -3.16
N VAL A 445 -4.74 -0.23 -2.18
CA VAL A 445 -4.58 -1.31 -1.20
C VAL A 445 -5.73 -2.28 -1.37
N ARG A 446 -5.41 -3.55 -1.62
CA ARG A 446 -6.40 -4.62 -1.82
C ARG A 446 -6.24 -5.72 -0.79
N SER A 447 -7.35 -6.09 -0.18
CA SER A 447 -7.53 -7.24 0.72
C SER A 447 -8.61 -8.18 0.15
N ARG A 448 -8.93 -9.30 0.83
CA ARG A 448 -9.88 -10.31 0.34
C ARG A 448 -11.25 -9.76 -0.06
N SER A 449 -11.80 -8.77 0.67
CA SER A 449 -13.16 -8.24 0.43
C SER A 449 -13.25 -6.71 0.37
N LEU A 450 -12.12 -6.02 0.47
CA LEU A 450 -12.05 -4.56 0.53
C LEU A 450 -10.91 -4.05 -0.33
N GLU A 451 -11.21 -3.08 -1.19
CA GLU A 451 -10.25 -2.32 -1.97
C GLU A 451 -10.37 -0.83 -1.63
N VAL A 452 -9.23 -0.19 -1.38
CA VAL A 452 -9.13 1.26 -1.14
C VAL A 452 -8.19 1.84 -2.19
N SER A 453 -8.73 2.69 -3.07
CA SER A 453 -8.00 3.38 -4.12
C SER A 453 -7.94 4.88 -3.82
N ILE A 454 -6.75 5.43 -3.72
CA ILE A 454 -6.46 6.81 -3.35
C ILE A 454 -5.93 7.51 -4.60
N SER A 455 -6.62 8.58 -5.01
CA SER A 455 -6.14 9.53 -6.01
C SER A 455 -5.62 10.77 -5.28
N ALA A 456 -4.30 10.98 -5.35
CA ALA A 456 -3.58 12.02 -4.63
C ALA A 456 -4.31 13.38 -4.65
N ASN A 457 -4.59 13.91 -3.45
CA ASN A 457 -5.24 15.21 -3.21
C ASN A 457 -6.60 15.39 -3.92
N SER A 458 -7.27 14.31 -4.33
CA SER A 458 -8.49 14.34 -5.14
C SER A 458 -9.62 13.55 -4.51
N ASN A 459 -9.50 12.22 -4.46
CA ASN A 459 -10.57 11.36 -3.96
C ASN A 459 -10.06 10.01 -3.47
N ILE A 460 -10.87 9.35 -2.67
CA ILE A 460 -10.70 7.98 -2.22
C ILE A 460 -11.89 7.18 -2.72
N THR A 461 -11.65 6.06 -3.39
CA THR A 461 -12.68 5.08 -3.74
C THR A 461 -12.54 3.88 -2.82
N VAL A 462 -13.63 3.49 -2.16
CA VAL A 462 -13.69 2.32 -1.26
C VAL A 462 -14.68 1.34 -1.85
N THR A 463 -14.21 0.15 -2.20
CA THR A 463 -15.03 -0.92 -2.79
C THR A 463 -15.08 -2.11 -1.84
N ILE A 464 -16.29 -2.58 -1.53
CA ILE A 464 -16.57 -3.69 -0.62
C ILE A 464 -17.25 -4.80 -1.41
N ARG A 465 -16.61 -5.98 -1.48
CA ARG A 465 -17.08 -7.18 -2.21
C ARG A 465 -17.52 -6.89 -3.65
N ASP A 466 -16.87 -5.95 -4.34
CA ASP A 466 -17.15 -5.51 -5.73
C ASP A 466 -18.60 -5.05 -6.04
N THR A 467 -19.46 -5.02 -5.02
CA THR A 467 -20.90 -4.81 -5.14
C THR A 467 -21.34 -3.52 -4.47
N ILE A 468 -20.53 -3.00 -3.55
CA ILE A 468 -20.71 -1.71 -2.88
C ILE A 468 -19.48 -0.86 -3.16
N SER A 469 -19.67 0.38 -3.60
CA SER A 469 -18.56 1.30 -3.83
C SER A 469 -18.94 2.72 -3.42
N PHE A 470 -18.05 3.34 -2.63
CA PHE A 470 -18.17 4.71 -2.15
C PHE A 470 -17.01 5.56 -2.68
N VAL A 471 -17.31 6.80 -3.04
CA VAL A 471 -16.31 7.80 -3.43
C VAL A 471 -16.32 8.92 -2.40
N ILE A 472 -15.17 9.19 -1.80
CA ILE A 472 -14.94 10.23 -0.82
C ILE A 472 -14.09 11.30 -1.50
N LEU A 473 -14.68 12.45 -1.81
CA LEU A 473 -13.96 13.56 -2.41
C LEU A 473 -13.24 14.38 -1.34
N ILE A 474 -12.05 14.88 -1.67
CA ILE A 474 -11.29 15.75 -0.78
C ILE A 474 -11.33 17.19 -1.30
N HIS A 475 -11.80 18.10 -0.46
CA HIS A 475 -11.82 19.53 -0.74
C HIS A 475 -10.67 20.21 -0.02
N HIS A 476 -9.64 20.61 -0.76
CA HIS A 476 -8.50 21.34 -0.24
C HIS A 476 -8.53 22.82 -0.65
N TYR A 477 -8.37 23.70 0.33
CA TYR A 477 -8.23 25.14 0.12
C TYR A 477 -6.79 25.58 0.37
N LYS A 478 -6.14 26.19 -0.63
CA LYS A 478 -4.79 26.77 -0.48
C LYS A 478 -4.79 28.06 0.36
N LYS A 479 -5.85 28.86 0.23
CA LYS A 479 -6.07 30.13 0.94
C LYS A 479 -7.54 30.23 1.37
N PRO A 480 -7.96 29.47 2.40
CA PRO A 480 -9.36 29.44 2.80
C PRO A 480 -9.81 30.79 3.36
N ALA A 481 -10.97 31.27 2.92
CA ALA A 481 -11.71 32.30 3.64
C ALA A 481 -12.12 31.79 5.04
N PRO A 482 -12.49 32.66 6.00
CA PRO A 482 -12.85 32.23 7.36
C PRO A 482 -13.94 31.15 7.40
N TYR A 483 -14.87 31.17 6.45
CA TYR A 483 -15.98 30.22 6.31
C TYR A 483 -15.64 28.96 5.49
N GLN A 484 -14.38 28.76 5.12
CA GLN A 484 -13.91 27.58 4.37
C GLN A 484 -13.02 26.69 5.24
N ARG A 485 -13.26 25.39 5.21
CA ARG A 485 -12.45 24.36 5.86
C ARG A 485 -12.18 23.24 4.88
N ASN A 486 -10.99 22.64 4.95
CA ASN A 486 -10.77 21.39 4.23
C ASN A 486 -11.76 20.36 4.73
N HIS A 487 -12.44 19.69 3.81
CA HIS A 487 -13.54 18.79 4.15
C HIS A 487 -13.66 17.67 3.13
N LEU A 488 -14.58 16.76 3.41
CA LEU A 488 -14.89 15.60 2.61
C LEU A 488 -16.30 15.72 2.02
N GLY A 489 -16.45 15.20 0.81
CA GLY A 489 -17.75 14.87 0.23
C GLY A 489 -17.90 13.36 0.16
N PHE A 490 -19.11 12.83 0.40
CA PHE A 490 -19.40 11.40 0.35
C PHE A 490 -20.39 11.08 -0.78
N TYR A 491 -20.07 10.07 -1.58
CA TYR A 491 -20.83 9.69 -2.78
C TYR A 491 -21.01 8.18 -2.82
N ILE A 492 -22.22 7.71 -3.14
CA ILE A 492 -22.52 6.29 -3.32
C ILE A 492 -22.39 5.98 -4.81
N SER A 493 -21.32 5.29 -5.21
CA SER A 493 -21.06 4.97 -6.62
C SER A 493 -21.69 3.66 -7.07
N ASN A 494 -21.73 2.65 -6.20
CA ASN A 494 -22.40 1.39 -6.43
C ASN A 494 -23.08 0.93 -5.14
N SER A 495 -24.38 0.64 -5.20
CA SER A 495 -25.17 0.22 -4.05
C SER A 495 -25.75 -1.19 -4.20
N LYS A 496 -25.38 -1.94 -5.24
CA LYS A 496 -25.98 -3.26 -5.55
C LYS A 496 -25.85 -4.28 -4.42
N GLY A 497 -24.78 -4.19 -3.61
CA GLY A 497 -24.56 -5.07 -2.47
C GLY A 497 -25.21 -4.62 -1.16
N LEU A 498 -25.87 -3.45 -1.13
CA LEU A 498 -26.67 -3.00 0.02
C LEU A 498 -28.06 -3.65 -0.05
N SER A 499 -28.58 -4.05 1.10
CA SER A 499 -29.89 -4.70 1.21
C SER A 499 -31.05 -3.74 0.96
N SER A 500 -32.25 -4.29 0.76
CA SER A 500 -33.51 -3.51 0.70
C SER A 500 -33.76 -2.70 1.98
N ASP A 501 -33.20 -3.15 3.11
CA ASP A 501 -33.40 -2.57 4.44
C ASP A 501 -32.33 -1.51 4.78
N SER A 502 -31.47 -1.16 3.81
CA SER A 502 -30.49 -0.09 3.96
C SER A 502 -31.15 1.23 4.37
N HIS A 503 -30.61 1.84 5.42
CA HIS A 503 -31.13 3.05 6.04
C HIS A 503 -30.03 4.13 6.20
N GLY A 504 -30.22 5.11 7.08
CA GLY A 504 -29.41 6.35 7.12
C GLY A 504 -29.98 7.48 6.25
N LEU A 505 -29.34 8.66 6.29
CA LEU A 505 -29.77 9.85 5.56
C LEU A 505 -29.75 9.69 4.03
N LEU A 506 -28.89 8.80 3.51
CA LEU A 506 -28.82 8.45 2.09
C LEU A 506 -29.40 7.05 1.83
N GLY A 507 -29.06 6.06 2.66
CA GLY A 507 -29.39 4.66 2.40
C GLY A 507 -30.89 4.37 2.31
N GLN A 508 -31.72 5.10 3.08
CA GLN A 508 -33.18 4.88 3.12
C GLN A 508 -33.91 5.09 1.79
N PHE A 509 -33.27 5.73 0.82
CA PHE A 509 -33.85 6.02 -0.49
C PHE A 509 -33.36 5.08 -1.60
N LEU A 510 -32.33 4.26 -1.35
CA LEU A 510 -31.66 3.47 -2.40
C LEU A 510 -32.58 2.44 -3.06
N ASN A 511 -33.55 1.91 -2.32
CA ASN A 511 -34.48 0.87 -2.77
C ASN A 511 -35.96 1.31 -2.73
N HIS A 512 -36.22 2.62 -2.67
CA HIS A 512 -37.58 3.17 -2.58
C HIS A 512 -37.93 4.03 -3.78
N GLU A 513 -39.16 3.89 -4.27
CA GLU A 513 -39.69 4.76 -5.33
C GLU A 513 -40.26 6.06 -4.74
N VAL A 514 -39.98 7.16 -5.43
CA VAL A 514 -40.56 8.48 -5.14
C VAL A 514 -41.32 8.97 -6.36
N LYS A 515 -42.54 9.49 -6.15
CA LYS A 515 -43.38 10.01 -7.24
C LYS A 515 -43.58 11.51 -7.06
N LEU A 516 -43.43 12.28 -8.14
CA LEU A 516 -43.76 13.69 -8.19
C LEU A 516 -45.23 13.84 -8.59
N LEU A 517 -45.99 14.60 -7.80
CA LEU A 517 -47.38 14.97 -8.10
C LEU A 517 -47.39 16.44 -8.54
N GLN A 518 -47.91 16.70 -9.74
CA GLN A 518 -48.04 18.03 -10.31
C GLN A 518 -49.53 18.32 -10.53
N GLU A 519 -50.05 19.39 -9.91
CA GLU A 519 -51.44 19.81 -10.13
C GLU A 519 -51.55 20.64 -11.42
N SER A 520 -52.34 20.17 -12.39
CA SER A 520 -52.67 20.91 -13.60
C SER A 520 -53.88 21.82 -13.36
N LEU A 521 -53.73 23.13 -13.54
CA LEU A 521 -54.87 24.06 -13.55
C LEU A 521 -55.55 24.02 -14.93
N ASN A 522 -56.79 23.53 -14.97
CA ASN A 522 -57.70 23.72 -16.11
C ASN A 522 -58.11 25.20 -16.18
N THR A 523 -57.68 25.89 -17.22
CA THR A 523 -58.11 27.27 -17.54
C THR A 523 -59.42 27.25 -18.31
N SER A 524 -60.54 27.51 -17.62
CA SER A 524 -61.76 28.04 -18.26
C SER A 524 -61.69 29.57 -18.22
N HIS A 525 -61.49 30.18 -19.38
CA HIS A 525 -61.52 31.62 -19.57
C HIS A 525 -62.96 32.15 -19.39
N GLN A 526 -63.18 32.99 -18.38
CA GLN A 526 -64.21 34.03 -18.40
C GLN A 526 -63.54 35.39 -18.22
N GLN A 527 -63.86 36.29 -19.15
CA GLN A 527 -63.44 37.68 -19.20
C GLN A 527 -64.01 38.48 -18.02
N VAL A 528 -63.31 39.55 -17.63
CA VAL A 528 -63.80 40.94 -17.46
C VAL A 528 -62.95 41.69 -16.42
N GLY A 529 -62.57 42.93 -16.76
CA GLY A 529 -62.57 44.04 -15.78
C GLY A 529 -61.21 44.53 -15.27
N GLN A 530 -60.92 45.79 -15.57
CA GLN A 530 -59.75 46.54 -15.12
C GLN A 530 -59.80 46.93 -13.62
N ASN A 531 -58.58 47.09 -13.08
CA ASN A 531 -58.17 47.94 -11.95
C ASN A 531 -58.28 47.45 -10.50
N GLN A 532 -57.10 47.49 -9.86
CA GLN A 532 -56.75 47.67 -8.44
C GLN A 532 -56.56 46.42 -7.54
N THR A 533 -55.33 46.38 -6.99
CA THR A 533 -54.87 45.81 -5.71
C THR A 533 -55.32 44.40 -5.36
N GLU A 534 -54.44 43.41 -5.55
CA GLU A 534 -54.52 42.16 -4.79
C GLU A 534 -53.18 41.41 -4.77
N ALA A 535 -52.88 40.82 -3.61
CA ALA A 535 -51.67 40.05 -3.33
C ALA A 535 -51.41 38.97 -4.39
N LEU A 536 -50.17 38.89 -4.88
CA LEU A 536 -49.75 37.80 -5.76
C LEU A 536 -49.91 36.46 -5.05
N LYS A 537 -50.88 35.67 -5.54
CA LYS A 537 -51.21 34.29 -5.15
C LYS A 537 -49.98 33.38 -5.20
N PRO A 538 -49.89 32.36 -4.31
CA PRO A 538 -48.76 31.44 -4.28
C PRO A 538 -48.75 30.50 -5.50
N ASN A 539 -47.55 30.27 -6.05
CA ASN A 539 -47.28 29.34 -7.14
C ASN A 539 -47.76 27.90 -6.84
N PRO A 540 -48.05 27.08 -7.88
CA PRO A 540 -48.50 25.69 -7.72
C PRO A 540 -47.50 24.88 -6.88
N THR A 541 -47.98 24.25 -5.80
CA THR A 541 -47.12 23.51 -4.87
C THR A 541 -46.81 22.12 -5.42
N ASN A 542 -45.71 21.99 -6.14
CA ASN A 542 -45.15 20.68 -6.50
C ASN A 542 -44.90 19.86 -5.23
N THR A 543 -45.41 18.63 -5.19
CA THR A 543 -45.40 17.79 -4.00
C THR A 543 -44.84 16.41 -4.33
N LEU A 544 -43.88 15.93 -3.54
CA LEU A 544 -43.38 14.55 -3.64
C LEU A 544 -44.22 13.64 -2.74
N LYS A 545 -44.54 12.45 -3.23
CA LYS A 545 -45.10 11.35 -2.43
C LYS A 545 -44.00 10.35 -2.10
N VAL A 546 -43.65 10.25 -0.82
CA VAL A 546 -42.56 9.40 -0.29
C VAL A 546 -43.11 8.55 0.85
N LYS A 547 -43.12 7.21 0.70
CA LYS A 547 -43.66 6.29 1.74
C LYS A 547 -45.04 6.71 2.28
N GLY A 548 -45.93 7.19 1.39
CA GLY A 548 -47.27 7.68 1.74
C GLY A 548 -47.34 9.12 2.28
N ARG A 549 -46.21 9.77 2.57
CA ARG A 549 -46.13 11.16 3.03
C ARG A 549 -46.07 12.13 1.85
N LEU A 550 -46.62 13.32 2.04
CA LEU A 550 -46.59 14.42 1.07
C LEU A 550 -45.58 15.48 1.50
N VAL A 551 -44.63 15.78 0.61
CA VAL A 551 -43.51 16.70 0.87
C VAL A 551 -43.53 17.84 -0.15
N PRO A 552 -43.81 19.09 0.26
CA PRO A 552 -43.71 20.25 -0.62
C PRO A 552 -42.27 20.48 -1.08
N VAL A 553 -42.06 20.67 -2.37
CA VAL A 553 -40.74 20.86 -2.96
C VAL A 553 -40.68 22.05 -3.91
N VAL A 554 -39.49 22.62 -4.08
CA VAL A 554 -39.21 23.69 -5.04
C VAL A 554 -38.07 23.29 -5.95
N TRP A 555 -38.15 23.66 -7.23
CA TRP A 555 -37.07 23.37 -8.16
C TRP A 555 -35.80 24.15 -7.78
N LYS A 556 -34.64 23.49 -7.82
CA LYS A 556 -33.32 24.10 -7.64
C LYS A 556 -32.28 23.41 -8.51
N GLN A 557 -31.21 24.13 -8.80
CA GLN A 557 -30.00 23.58 -9.39
C GLN A 557 -28.88 23.54 -8.36
N ARG A 558 -28.09 22.46 -8.33
CA ARG A 558 -26.98 22.25 -7.39
C ARG A 558 -25.71 21.83 -8.11
N ARG A 559 -24.57 22.22 -7.56
CA ARG A 559 -23.24 21.82 -8.03
C ARG A 559 -22.67 20.70 -7.17
N ILE A 560 -22.20 19.63 -7.79
CA ILE A 560 -21.55 18.47 -7.15
C ILE A 560 -20.16 18.23 -7.77
N TYR A 561 -19.36 17.31 -7.21
CA TYR A 561 -18.01 16.98 -7.69
C TYR A 561 -17.10 18.20 -7.84
N ASN A 562 -16.89 18.96 -6.76
CA ASN A 562 -16.11 20.21 -6.78
C ASN A 562 -16.62 21.24 -7.81
N GLY A 563 -17.92 21.20 -8.13
CA GLY A 563 -18.54 22.09 -9.11
C GLY A 563 -18.34 21.69 -10.57
N GLN A 564 -17.82 20.50 -10.85
CA GLN A 564 -17.66 19.98 -12.21
C GLN A 564 -18.97 19.52 -12.85
N GLN A 565 -20.02 19.31 -12.06
CA GLN A 565 -21.32 18.86 -12.53
C GLN A 565 -22.45 19.64 -11.87
N GLU A 566 -23.46 19.99 -12.66
CA GLU A 566 -24.71 20.57 -12.20
C GLU A 566 -25.83 19.53 -12.22
N VAL A 567 -26.68 19.55 -11.19
CA VAL A 567 -27.80 18.65 -10.99
C VAL A 567 -29.04 19.47 -10.71
N ASP A 568 -30.05 19.29 -11.57
CA ASP A 568 -31.39 19.79 -11.32
C ASP A 568 -32.09 18.86 -10.31
N CYS A 569 -32.65 19.45 -9.26
CA CYS A 569 -33.25 18.70 -8.17
C CYS A 569 -34.49 19.39 -7.58
N TRP A 570 -35.40 18.56 -7.09
CA TRP A 570 -36.51 19.01 -6.26
C TRP A 570 -36.03 19.20 -4.82
N PHE A 571 -36.03 20.44 -4.35
CA PHE A 571 -35.51 20.81 -3.04
C PHE A 571 -36.58 20.71 -1.95
N ALA A 572 -36.34 19.84 -0.96
CA ALA A 572 -37.11 19.77 0.28
C ALA A 572 -36.49 20.71 1.33
N LYS A 573 -37.33 21.56 1.95
CA LYS A 573 -36.92 22.54 2.96
C LYS A 573 -36.87 21.91 4.37
N ASN A 574 -36.53 22.73 5.38
CA ASN A 574 -36.68 22.43 6.80
C ASN A 574 -36.01 21.12 7.25
N ASN A 575 -34.71 20.95 6.98
CA ASN A 575 -33.96 19.75 7.36
C ASN A 575 -34.60 18.43 6.89
N ALA A 576 -35.13 18.45 5.66
CA ALA A 576 -35.80 17.31 5.04
C ALA A 576 -37.04 16.81 5.80
N ASP A 577 -37.74 17.71 6.52
CA ASP A 577 -38.99 17.38 7.21
C ASP A 577 -39.96 16.64 6.28
N LYS A 578 -40.55 15.56 6.79
CA LYS A 578 -41.40 14.59 6.09
C LYS A 578 -40.77 13.82 4.93
N LEU A 579 -39.60 14.22 4.43
CA LEU A 579 -38.84 13.49 3.41
C LEU A 579 -38.12 12.29 4.04
N ILE A 580 -37.30 12.53 5.07
CA ILE A 580 -36.61 11.47 5.83
C ILE A 580 -37.54 10.84 6.87
N ASP A 581 -37.26 9.60 7.28
CA ASP A 581 -37.98 8.96 8.39
C ASP A 581 -37.59 9.65 9.71
N GLY A 582 -38.55 10.30 10.38
CA GLY A 582 -38.30 11.07 11.61
C GLY A 582 -37.66 12.45 11.37
N SER A 583 -36.81 12.86 12.31
CA SER A 583 -36.04 14.10 12.30
C SER A 583 -34.55 13.80 12.09
N TYR A 584 -33.74 14.79 11.71
CA TYR A 584 -32.31 14.56 11.52
C TYR A 584 -31.59 14.07 12.79
N LYS A 585 -32.12 14.43 13.98
CA LYS A 585 -31.55 14.02 15.27
C LYS A 585 -31.59 12.51 15.47
N ASP A 586 -32.53 11.82 14.83
CA ASP A 586 -32.65 10.36 14.87
C ASP A 586 -31.53 9.65 14.08
N TYR A 587 -30.75 10.41 13.30
CA TYR A 587 -29.61 9.93 12.53
C TYR A 587 -28.26 10.30 13.18
N LEU A 588 -28.28 10.82 14.41
CA LEU A 588 -27.05 11.09 15.16
C LEU A 588 -26.47 9.77 15.70
N ALA A 589 -25.19 9.56 15.46
CA ALA A 589 -24.39 8.50 16.02
C ALA A 589 -23.66 8.99 17.28
N SER A 590 -23.55 8.12 18.28
CA SER A 590 -22.87 8.43 19.55
C SER A 590 -21.35 8.48 19.41
N HIS A 591 -20.80 7.73 18.45
CA HIS A 591 -19.38 7.71 18.12
C HIS A 591 -19.16 7.42 16.62
N PRO A 592 -17.98 7.71 16.05
CA PRO A 592 -17.75 7.56 14.60
C PRO A 592 -17.94 6.13 14.09
N PHE A 593 -17.78 5.13 14.95
CA PHE A 593 -17.86 3.71 14.64
C PHE A 593 -19.21 3.07 15.06
N ASP A 594 -20.21 3.89 15.38
CA ASP A 594 -21.50 3.43 15.91
C ASP A 594 -22.35 2.78 14.82
N THR A 595 -22.63 1.48 14.99
CA THR A 595 -23.48 0.70 14.08
C THR A 595 -24.97 0.70 14.46
N GLY A 596 -25.35 1.30 15.59
CA GLY A 596 -26.74 1.41 16.04
C GLY A 596 -27.26 0.23 16.85
N THR A 597 -26.38 -0.61 17.42
CA THR A 597 -26.76 -1.78 18.24
C THR A 597 -26.69 -1.55 19.75
N SER A 598 -26.18 -0.40 20.20
CA SER A 598 -25.97 -0.11 21.62
C SER A 598 -27.11 0.66 22.27
N PHE A 599 -28.35 0.18 22.15
CA PHE A 599 -29.46 0.51 23.07
C PHE A 599 -30.51 -0.61 23.06
N GLY A 600 -30.09 -1.79 23.52
CA GLY A 600 -31.01 -2.82 24.02
C GLY A 600 -30.98 -2.80 25.55
N THR A 601 -32.14 -2.62 26.17
CA THR A 601 -32.44 -2.73 27.61
C THR A 601 -31.84 -1.68 28.55
N ILE A 602 -32.42 -0.47 28.55
CA ILE A 602 -32.70 0.25 29.81
C ILE A 602 -34.10 0.87 29.69
N ASN A 603 -35.14 0.16 30.15
CA ASN A 603 -36.17 0.66 31.06
C ASN A 603 -37.31 -0.34 31.33
N SER A 604 -37.56 -0.53 32.64
CA SER A 604 -38.81 -0.84 33.35
C SER A 604 -39.56 -2.16 33.06
N LEU A 605 -39.32 -3.19 33.90
CA LEU A 605 -40.09 -3.47 35.11
C LEU A 605 -39.25 -4.32 36.08
#